data_AF-A0A8J5NYI3-F1
#
_entry.id   AF-A0A8J5NYI3-F1
#
_cell.length_a   1.000
_cell.length_b   1.000
_cell.length_c   1.000
_cell.angle_alpha   90.00
_cell.angle_beta   90.00
_cell.angle_gamma   90.00
#
_symmetry.space_group_name_H-M   'P 1'
#
loop_
_entity.id
_entity.type
_entity.pdbx_description
1 polymer ?
#
loop_
_entity_poly.entity_id
_entity_poly.type
_entity_poly.pdbx_seq_one_letter_code
_entity_poly.pdbx_strand_id
1 'polypeptide(L)'
;MAWKRPLISRAERSSGMPVDLLHNALGDGIPRLAPFNGLLEDDEDMCDDANRATSLEPVNFCGNCNEPGHRIIQCWKIGENGFVYGCGVCNSPEHATERCQGFPQDTAGRFDILVKQRGALPPLQGKFWYPLMWKYVRDNPGVGTNHLLPWTTEFSRTILHPLCNEDMNRLLFARNNPQAERREFLVDPATETWDKAKETYLGEPKNWYRKIAEEKKAREEAGTGKTDRTAGARS
;
A
#
# COMPACT_ATOMS: atom_id res chain seq x y z
N MET A 1 -23.76 7.16 4.30
CA MET A 1 -23.40 6.22 5.38
C MET A 1 -22.31 6.86 6.22
N ALA A 2 -22.50 6.94 7.54
CA ALA A 2 -21.51 7.54 8.44
C ALA A 2 -20.54 6.47 8.94
N TRP A 3 -19.25 6.59 8.60
CA TRP A 3 -18.21 5.63 8.94
C TRP A 3 -17.65 5.90 10.35
N LYS A 4 -17.48 4.85 11.16
CA LYS A 4 -16.89 4.96 12.51
C LYS A 4 -15.39 5.22 12.42
N ARG A 5 -14.87 6.08 13.31
CA ARG A 5 -13.48 6.57 13.35
C ARG A 5 -12.67 5.82 14.42
N PRO A 6 -11.51 5.23 14.10
CA PRO A 6 -10.61 4.70 15.11
C PRO A 6 -9.79 5.83 15.78
N LEU A 7 -9.55 5.70 17.09
CA LEU A 7 -8.74 6.62 17.90
C LEU A 7 -7.33 6.04 18.09
N ILE A 8 -6.36 6.45 17.28
CA ILE A 8 -4.94 6.10 17.47
C ILE A 8 -4.10 7.38 17.36
N SER A 9 -3.24 7.64 18.34
CA SER A 9 -2.60 8.95 18.57
C SER A 9 -1.18 9.09 17.97
N ARG A 10 -0.65 10.34 17.91
CA ARG A 10 0.73 10.66 17.45
C ARG A 10 1.83 9.85 18.17
N ALA A 11 1.61 9.45 19.42
CA ALA A 11 2.67 9.03 20.32
C ALA A 11 3.20 7.61 20.05
N GLU A 12 2.41 6.75 19.43
CA GLU A 12 2.80 5.36 19.10
C GLU A 12 3.75 5.28 17.88
N ARG A 13 4.35 6.41 17.46
CA ARG A 13 5.17 6.52 16.25
C ARG A 13 6.67 6.37 16.45
N SER A 14 7.20 6.46 17.68
CA SER A 14 8.64 6.74 17.90
C SER A 14 9.43 5.71 18.72
N SER A 15 8.93 4.49 18.97
CA SER A 15 9.74 3.42 19.56
C SER A 15 10.26 2.45 18.49
N GLY A 16 11.36 2.83 17.83
CA GLY A 16 12.03 1.96 16.85
C GLY A 16 13.25 2.59 16.20
N MET A 17 14.39 2.53 16.91
CA MET A 17 15.80 2.71 16.49
C MET A 17 16.46 4.10 16.70
N PRO A 18 17.71 4.11 17.21
CA PRO A 18 18.47 5.32 17.54
C PRO A 18 19.06 5.99 16.30
N VAL A 19 19.08 7.32 16.33
CA VAL A 19 19.63 8.17 15.28
C VAL A 19 21.07 8.52 15.64
N ASP A 20 22.00 7.61 15.37
CA ASP A 20 23.43 7.92 15.37
C ASP A 20 24.05 7.29 14.13
N LEU A 21 24.27 8.11 13.09
CA LEU A 21 25.33 8.01 12.09
C LEU A 21 25.07 9.03 10.97
N LEU A 22 25.30 10.33 11.26
CA LEU A 22 25.76 11.29 10.26
C LEU A 22 26.24 12.56 10.95
N HIS A 23 27.50 12.56 11.40
CA HIS A 23 28.29 13.77 11.60
C HIS A 23 29.71 13.46 11.13
N ASN A 24 30.14 14.16 10.08
CA ASN A 24 31.51 14.68 9.86
C ASN A 24 31.78 14.81 8.37
N ALA A 25 31.34 15.92 7.78
CA ALA A 25 32.08 16.63 6.75
C ALA A 25 31.47 18.02 6.61
N LEU A 26 32.28 19.03 6.93
CA LEU A 26 32.29 20.42 6.46
C LEU A 26 32.65 21.33 7.64
N GLY A 27 33.96 21.52 7.81
CA GLY A 27 34.53 22.51 8.70
C GLY A 27 34.38 23.92 8.14
N ASP A 28 34.18 24.83 9.08
CA ASP A 28 34.73 26.19 9.17
C ASP A 28 34.63 27.14 7.97
N GLY A 29 33.82 28.19 8.16
CA GLY A 29 33.97 29.42 7.40
C GLY A 29 32.72 30.31 7.37
N ILE A 30 32.32 30.90 8.50
CA ILE A 30 31.36 32.02 8.53
C ILE A 30 32.15 33.35 8.48
N PRO A 31 31.97 34.22 7.47
CA PRO A 31 32.27 35.63 7.63
C PRO A 31 30.99 36.44 7.89
N ARG A 32 30.89 36.83 9.16
CA ARG A 32 30.49 38.15 9.70
C ARG A 32 29.79 39.14 8.74
N LEU A 33 28.55 39.46 9.07
CA LEU A 33 27.76 40.58 8.54
C LEU A 33 28.39 41.96 8.85
N ALA A 34 28.37 42.85 7.86
CA ALA A 34 28.47 44.30 8.00
C ALA A 34 27.55 44.97 6.93
N PRO A 35 27.11 46.23 7.14
CA PRO A 35 25.74 46.65 6.85
C PRO A 35 25.52 47.35 5.51
N PHE A 36 24.23 47.44 5.17
CA PHE A 36 23.58 48.31 4.19
C PHE A 36 24.34 49.62 3.87
N ASN A 37 24.62 49.84 2.59
CA ASN A 37 24.62 51.16 1.99
C ASN A 37 24.16 51.03 0.55
N GLY A 38 23.07 51.73 0.22
CA GLY A 38 22.54 51.77 -1.13
C GLY A 38 23.31 52.74 -2.01
N LEU A 39 23.40 52.41 -3.30
CA LEU A 39 23.39 53.39 -4.37
C LEU A 39 22.86 52.69 -5.63
N LEU A 40 21.80 53.29 -6.16
CA LEU A 40 21.25 53.07 -7.49
C LEU A 40 22.31 53.40 -8.52
N GLU A 41 22.43 52.60 -9.57
CA GLU A 41 22.75 53.07 -10.91
C GLU A 41 22.26 52.01 -11.91
N ASP A 42 21.45 52.51 -12.85
CA ASP A 42 20.74 51.81 -13.90
C ASP A 42 21.70 51.17 -14.90
N ASP A 43 21.33 50.02 -15.45
CA ASP A 43 21.52 49.71 -16.88
C ASP A 43 20.57 48.56 -17.27
N GLU A 44 19.66 48.90 -18.18
CA GLU A 44 18.71 48.00 -18.80
C GLU A 44 19.45 47.06 -19.76
N ASP A 45 19.26 45.75 -19.63
CA ASP A 45 19.38 44.84 -20.79
C ASP A 45 18.71 43.48 -20.54
N MET A 46 17.74 43.22 -21.43
CA MET A 46 17.34 41.92 -21.99
C MET A 46 16.82 40.79 -21.07
N CYS A 47 15.56 40.48 -21.34
CA CYS A 47 14.85 39.25 -21.02
C CYS A 47 15.61 37.98 -21.44
N ASP A 48 16.07 37.20 -20.45
CA ASP A 48 16.31 35.75 -20.60
C ASP A 48 15.97 35.05 -19.27
N ASP A 49 14.69 35.10 -18.90
CA ASP A 49 14.09 34.39 -17.76
C ASP A 49 13.86 32.91 -18.11
N ALA A 50 14.90 32.24 -18.62
CA ALA A 50 14.86 30.87 -19.11
C ALA A 50 15.58 29.89 -18.18
N ASN A 51 15.61 30.15 -16.86
CA ASN A 51 16.22 29.20 -15.94
C ASN A 51 15.61 29.15 -14.53
N ARG A 52 14.28 29.26 -14.45
CA ARG A 52 13.52 28.70 -13.33
C ARG A 52 12.83 27.41 -13.74
N ALA A 53 13.61 26.48 -14.27
CA ALA A 53 13.27 25.07 -14.20
C ALA A 53 13.27 24.68 -12.72
N THR A 54 12.14 24.90 -12.05
CA THR A 54 11.81 24.16 -10.84
C THR A 54 12.05 22.69 -11.17
N SER A 55 13.00 22.09 -10.48
CA SER A 55 13.29 20.66 -10.53
C SER A 55 12.00 19.89 -10.26
N LEU A 56 11.27 19.56 -11.32
CA LEU A 56 10.18 18.61 -11.29
C LEU A 56 10.87 17.27 -11.06
N GLU A 57 10.96 16.86 -9.80
CA GLU A 57 11.21 15.46 -9.44
C GLU A 57 10.40 14.58 -10.40
N PRO A 58 11.01 13.55 -11.02
CA PRO A 58 10.32 12.74 -12.01
C PRO A 58 9.03 12.20 -11.39
N VAL A 59 7.90 12.55 -11.99
CA VAL A 59 6.59 12.09 -11.55
C VAL A 59 6.57 10.58 -11.73
N ASN A 60 6.70 9.85 -10.63
CA ASN A 60 6.66 8.39 -10.65
C ASN A 60 5.27 7.92 -11.09
N PHE A 61 5.22 7.16 -12.18
CA PHE A 61 4.01 6.50 -12.66
C PHE A 61 3.84 5.14 -11.99
N CYS A 62 2.61 4.79 -11.63
CA CYS A 62 2.30 3.50 -11.04
C CYS A 62 2.32 2.41 -12.11
N GLY A 63 3.15 1.37 -11.95
CA GLY A 63 3.23 0.30 -12.95
C GLY A 63 1.97 -0.54 -13.12
N ASN A 64 1.01 -0.50 -12.19
CA ASN A 64 -0.24 -1.27 -12.27
C ASN A 64 -1.38 -0.49 -12.94
N CYS A 65 -1.59 0.78 -12.58
CA CYS A 65 -2.70 1.58 -13.13
C CYS A 65 -2.27 2.67 -14.11
N ASN A 66 -0.96 2.88 -14.30
CA ASN A 66 -0.37 3.91 -15.16
C ASN A 66 -0.73 5.35 -14.80
N GLU A 67 -1.23 5.57 -13.58
CA GLU A 67 -1.52 6.92 -13.07
C GLU A 67 -0.27 7.51 -12.37
N PRO A 68 -0.06 8.82 -12.48
CA PRO A 68 1.05 9.51 -11.82
C PRO A 68 0.88 9.59 -10.30
N GLY A 69 1.97 9.92 -9.60
CA GLY A 69 1.97 10.36 -8.22
C GLY A 69 2.01 9.24 -7.16
N HIS A 70 2.07 7.98 -7.57
CA HIS A 70 2.22 6.85 -6.64
C HIS A 70 2.87 5.63 -7.30
N ARG A 71 3.33 4.69 -6.48
CA ARG A 71 3.86 3.38 -6.91
C ARG A 71 2.87 2.26 -6.62
N ILE A 72 3.07 1.07 -7.19
CA ILE A 72 2.22 -0.13 -6.96
C ILE A 72 2.00 -0.40 -5.47
N ILE A 73 3.01 -0.18 -4.63
CA ILE A 73 2.93 -0.36 -3.18
C ILE A 73 1.85 0.51 -2.51
N GLN A 74 1.45 1.61 -3.13
CA GLN A 74 0.36 2.49 -2.71
C GLN A 74 -0.90 2.36 -3.58
N CYS A 75 -0.85 1.57 -4.65
CA CYS A 75 -1.93 1.47 -5.62
C CYS A 75 -3.17 0.77 -5.06
N TRP A 76 -4.34 1.22 -5.48
CA TRP A 76 -5.65 0.71 -5.08
C TRP A 76 -6.35 -0.04 -6.21
N LYS A 77 -5.88 0.10 -7.45
CA LYS A 77 -6.51 -0.51 -8.61
C LYS A 77 -6.41 -2.03 -8.52
N ILE A 78 -7.53 -2.65 -8.17
CA ILE A 78 -7.69 -4.10 -8.11
C ILE A 78 -8.11 -4.65 -9.47
N GLY A 79 -7.89 -5.95 -9.69
CA GLY A 79 -8.68 -6.68 -10.68
C GLY A 79 -9.88 -7.42 -10.07
N GLU A 80 -10.46 -8.30 -10.88
CA GLU A 80 -11.70 -9.02 -10.58
C GLU A 80 -11.63 -9.88 -9.30
N ASN A 81 -10.44 -10.36 -8.95
CA ASN A 81 -10.19 -11.16 -7.76
C ASN A 81 -10.00 -10.33 -6.47
N GLY A 82 -10.05 -8.99 -6.55
CA GLY A 82 -9.86 -8.10 -5.40
C GLY A 82 -8.42 -7.85 -5.00
N PHE A 83 -7.44 -8.32 -5.78
CA PHE A 83 -6.02 -8.08 -5.55
C PHE A 83 -5.48 -6.97 -6.47
N VAL A 84 -4.44 -6.28 -5.99
CA VAL A 84 -3.61 -5.38 -6.80
C VAL A 84 -2.50 -6.18 -7.48
N TYR A 85 -2.36 -6.02 -8.79
CA TYR A 85 -1.35 -6.72 -9.58
C TYR A 85 0.00 -5.98 -9.60
N GLY A 86 1.05 -6.75 -9.89
CA GLY A 86 2.42 -6.25 -10.00
C GLY A 86 3.20 -6.23 -8.69
N CYS A 87 4.35 -5.57 -8.75
CA CYS A 87 5.38 -5.62 -7.73
C CYS A 87 5.45 -4.32 -6.91
N GLY A 88 5.17 -4.42 -5.62
CA GLY A 88 5.32 -3.31 -4.68
C GLY A 88 6.78 -2.87 -4.45
N VAL A 89 7.76 -3.72 -4.72
CA VAL A 89 9.19 -3.40 -4.48
C VAL A 89 9.77 -2.56 -5.61
N CYS A 90 9.70 -3.06 -6.86
CA CYS A 90 10.31 -2.40 -8.01
C CYS A 90 9.31 -1.64 -8.89
N ASN A 91 8.02 -1.63 -8.55
CA ASN A 91 6.95 -0.94 -9.31
C ASN A 91 6.71 -1.52 -10.72
N SER A 92 7.16 -2.74 -11.01
CA SER A 92 6.89 -3.42 -12.29
C SER A 92 5.54 -4.15 -12.29
N PRO A 93 4.75 -4.11 -13.37
CA PRO A 93 3.56 -4.94 -13.54
C PRO A 93 3.86 -6.40 -13.89
N GLU A 94 5.08 -6.72 -14.30
CA GLU A 94 5.42 -7.99 -14.96
C GLU A 94 5.46 -9.18 -14.00
N HIS A 95 5.62 -8.93 -12.70
CA HIS A 95 5.71 -9.97 -11.69
C HIS A 95 5.03 -9.58 -10.39
N ALA A 96 4.58 -10.60 -9.67
CA ALA A 96 4.08 -10.46 -8.31
C ALA A 96 5.23 -10.15 -7.34
N THR A 97 4.90 -9.44 -6.25
CA THR A 97 5.88 -8.87 -5.31
C THR A 97 6.85 -9.91 -4.75
N GLU A 98 6.37 -11.13 -4.46
CA GLU A 98 7.18 -12.22 -3.91
C GLU A 98 8.20 -12.82 -4.88
N ARG A 99 8.05 -12.57 -6.17
CA ARG A 99 8.98 -13.02 -7.22
C ARG A 99 10.07 -11.99 -7.53
N CYS A 100 10.00 -10.82 -6.91
CA CYS A 100 10.99 -9.78 -7.11
C CYS A 100 12.33 -10.17 -6.46
N GLN A 101 13.43 -9.96 -7.18
CA GLN A 101 14.77 -10.19 -6.62
C GLN A 101 15.06 -9.29 -5.40
N GLY A 102 14.49 -8.08 -5.38
CA GLY A 102 14.59 -7.17 -4.25
C GLY A 102 13.62 -7.48 -3.09
N PHE A 103 12.79 -8.52 -3.21
CA PHE A 103 11.87 -8.87 -2.14
C PHE A 103 12.62 -9.49 -0.95
N PRO A 104 12.45 -8.97 0.28
CA PRO A 104 13.14 -9.46 1.45
C PRO A 104 12.91 -10.95 1.69
N GLN A 105 13.94 -11.62 2.20
CA GLN A 105 13.85 -13.05 2.55
C GLN A 105 13.46 -13.26 4.01
N ASP A 106 13.80 -12.31 4.88
CA ASP A 106 13.46 -12.34 6.29
C ASP A 106 11.98 -11.99 6.54
N THR A 107 11.47 -12.36 7.71
CA THR A 107 10.04 -12.21 8.03
C THR A 107 9.66 -10.74 8.27
N ALA A 108 10.57 -9.92 8.80
CA ALA A 108 10.29 -8.53 9.17
C ALA A 108 10.18 -7.63 7.93
N GLY A 109 11.10 -7.74 6.98
CA GLY A 109 11.06 -7.00 5.72
C GLY A 109 9.86 -7.38 4.86
N ARG A 110 9.50 -8.67 4.82
CA ARG A 110 8.27 -9.12 4.15
C ARG A 110 7.03 -8.54 4.82
N PHE A 111 7.01 -8.52 6.15
CA PHE A 111 5.91 -7.99 6.94
C PHE A 111 5.73 -6.49 6.71
N ASP A 112 6.83 -5.76 6.64
CA ASP A 112 6.81 -4.32 6.34
C ASP A 112 6.14 -4.03 5.00
N ILE A 113 6.53 -4.76 3.94
CA ILE A 113 5.99 -4.56 2.59
C ILE A 113 4.53 -5.03 2.49
N LEU A 114 4.23 -6.28 2.89
CA LEU A 114 2.93 -6.89 2.61
C LEU A 114 1.85 -6.51 3.62
N VAL A 115 2.21 -6.04 4.81
CA VAL A 115 1.26 -5.69 5.88
C VAL A 115 1.31 -4.20 6.19
N LYS A 116 2.45 -3.67 6.65
CA LYS A 116 2.52 -2.28 7.14
C LYS A 116 2.29 -1.26 6.03
N GLN A 117 3.03 -1.38 4.93
CA GLN A 117 2.92 -0.45 3.80
C GLN A 117 1.58 -0.60 3.05
N ARG A 118 0.95 -1.78 3.16
CA ARG A 118 -0.39 -2.08 2.62
C ARG A 118 -1.53 -1.90 3.62
N GLY A 119 -1.28 -1.32 4.79
CA GLY A 119 -2.33 -1.05 5.77
C GLY A 119 -3.43 -0.15 5.19
N ALA A 120 -4.69 -0.53 5.37
CA ALA A 120 -5.85 0.13 4.77
C ALA A 120 -5.78 0.24 3.23
N LEU A 121 -5.20 -0.77 2.55
CA LEU A 121 -5.26 -0.94 1.09
C LEU A 121 -5.73 -2.35 0.74
N PRO A 122 -6.19 -2.55 -0.49
CA PRO A 122 -6.31 -3.89 -1.05
C PRO A 122 -4.99 -4.69 -0.92
N PRO A 123 -5.05 -6.01 -0.80
CA PRO A 123 -3.86 -6.84 -0.74
C PRO A 123 -3.15 -6.89 -2.10
N LEU A 124 -1.82 -7.04 -2.08
CA LEU A 124 -1.04 -7.34 -3.29
C LEU A 124 -1.29 -8.80 -3.70
N GLN A 125 -1.31 -9.07 -5.00
CA GLN A 125 -1.35 -10.43 -5.51
C GLN A 125 -0.06 -11.17 -5.14
N GLY A 126 -0.19 -12.46 -4.83
CA GLY A 126 0.93 -13.36 -4.58
C GLY A 126 0.85 -14.01 -3.21
N LYS A 127 1.93 -13.93 -2.42
CA LYS A 127 1.91 -14.42 -1.03
C LYS A 127 0.94 -13.62 -0.19
N PHE A 128 -0.08 -14.31 0.33
CA PHE A 128 -1.11 -13.69 1.14
C PHE A 128 -0.56 -13.19 2.48
N TRP A 129 -1.00 -12.00 2.89
CA TRP A 129 -0.44 -11.26 4.02
C TRP A 129 -0.80 -11.88 5.39
N TYR A 130 -1.96 -12.52 5.50
CA TYR A 130 -2.47 -13.02 6.78
C TYR A 130 -1.57 -14.10 7.43
N PRO A 131 -1.13 -15.16 6.71
CA PRO A 131 -0.15 -16.10 7.24
C PRO A 131 1.15 -15.45 7.72
N LEU A 132 1.57 -14.37 7.06
CA LEU A 132 2.77 -13.64 7.42
C LEU A 132 2.59 -12.83 8.71
N MET A 133 1.46 -12.13 8.85
CA MET A 133 1.09 -11.44 10.10
C MET A 133 1.01 -12.43 11.27
N TRP A 134 0.37 -13.58 11.06
CA TRP A 134 0.27 -14.63 12.07
C TRP A 134 1.66 -15.10 12.53
N LYS A 135 2.55 -15.41 11.58
CA LYS A 135 3.93 -15.80 11.86
C LYS A 135 4.66 -14.69 12.63
N TYR A 136 4.54 -13.44 12.18
CA TYR A 136 5.23 -12.30 12.78
C TYR A 136 4.82 -12.09 14.24
N VAL A 137 3.52 -12.10 14.56
CA VAL A 137 3.02 -11.94 15.94
C VAL A 137 3.46 -13.10 16.84
N ARG A 138 3.44 -14.33 16.32
CA ARG A 138 3.90 -15.51 17.06
C ARG A 138 5.40 -15.43 17.38
N ASP A 139 6.20 -15.05 16.40
CA ASP A 139 7.67 -14.99 16.53
C ASP A 139 8.12 -13.76 17.34
N ASN A 140 7.25 -12.77 17.56
CA ASN A 140 7.53 -11.53 18.29
C ASN A 140 6.46 -11.26 19.38
N PRO A 141 6.44 -12.04 20.47
CA PRO A 141 5.47 -11.85 21.54
C PRO A 141 5.62 -10.46 22.16
N GLY A 142 4.50 -9.74 22.32
CA GLY A 142 4.48 -8.38 22.88
C GLY A 142 4.60 -7.26 21.85
N VAL A 143 4.75 -7.57 20.55
CA VAL A 143 4.64 -6.54 19.51
C VAL A 143 3.19 -6.03 19.41
N GLY A 144 3.03 -4.71 19.40
CA GLY A 144 1.71 -4.10 19.25
C GLY A 144 1.09 -4.42 17.88
N THR A 145 -0.16 -4.86 17.88
CA THR A 145 -0.93 -5.17 16.66
C THR A 145 -1.85 -4.02 16.23
N ASN A 146 -1.61 -2.81 16.73
CA ASN A 146 -2.44 -1.61 16.52
C ASN A 146 -2.17 -0.90 15.18
N HIS A 147 -1.54 -1.58 14.22
CA HIS A 147 -1.33 -1.02 12.89
C HIS A 147 -2.51 -1.35 11.97
N LEU A 148 -2.74 -0.49 10.98
CA LEU A 148 -3.73 -0.75 9.95
C LEU A 148 -3.37 -2.04 9.20
N LEU A 149 -4.35 -2.90 8.98
CA LEU A 149 -4.19 -4.14 8.22
C LEU A 149 -4.63 -3.93 6.76
N PRO A 150 -4.07 -4.72 5.82
CA PRO A 150 -4.62 -4.76 4.47
C PRO A 150 -6.08 -5.21 4.51
N TRP A 151 -6.87 -4.66 3.58
CA TRP A 151 -8.26 -5.03 3.42
C TRP A 151 -8.43 -6.49 2.98
N THR A 152 -9.64 -6.99 3.16
CA THR A 152 -10.12 -8.18 2.46
C THR A 152 -10.30 -7.90 0.97
N THR A 153 -10.20 -8.96 0.17
CA THR A 153 -10.48 -8.92 -1.27
C THR A 153 -11.93 -8.55 -1.56
N GLU A 154 -12.84 -9.00 -0.71
CA GLU A 154 -14.28 -8.76 -0.74
C GLU A 154 -14.57 -7.28 -0.50
N PHE A 155 -14.04 -6.70 0.57
CA PHE A 155 -14.18 -5.27 0.84
C PHE A 155 -13.60 -4.42 -0.28
N SER A 156 -12.42 -4.80 -0.78
CA SER A 156 -11.78 -4.12 -1.92
C SER A 156 -12.71 -4.10 -3.13
N ARG A 157 -13.35 -5.21 -3.47
CA ARG A 157 -14.32 -5.28 -4.57
C ARG A 157 -15.57 -4.45 -4.30
N THR A 158 -16.16 -4.60 -3.11
CA THR A 158 -17.40 -3.90 -2.75
C THR A 158 -17.24 -2.40 -2.73
N ILE A 159 -16.10 -1.90 -2.26
CA ILE A 159 -15.83 -0.47 -2.20
C ILE A 159 -15.36 0.05 -3.55
N LEU A 160 -14.40 -0.60 -4.21
CA LEU A 160 -13.73 0.00 -5.37
C LEU A 160 -14.46 -0.23 -6.70
N HIS A 161 -15.32 -1.24 -6.81
CA HIS A 161 -16.08 -1.50 -8.04
C HIS A 161 -17.22 -0.48 -8.29
N PRO A 162 -17.98 -0.01 -7.28
CA PRO A 162 -19.04 0.98 -7.48
C PRO A 162 -18.62 2.44 -7.31
N LEU A 163 -17.41 2.75 -6.83
CA LEU A 163 -17.00 4.14 -6.65
C LEU A 163 -16.76 4.82 -8.00
N CYS A 164 -17.34 6.02 -8.17
CA CYS A 164 -17.00 6.88 -9.28
C CYS A 164 -15.56 7.41 -9.13
N ASN A 165 -14.97 7.84 -10.24
CA ASN A 165 -13.57 8.32 -10.27
C ASN A 165 -13.30 9.45 -9.27
N GLU A 166 -14.30 10.27 -8.91
CA GLU A 166 -14.11 11.46 -8.07
C GLU A 166 -13.91 11.13 -6.58
N ASP A 167 -14.68 10.19 -6.03
CA ASP A 167 -14.50 9.72 -4.64
C ASP A 167 -13.20 8.92 -4.49
N MET A 168 -12.85 8.15 -5.52
CA MET A 168 -11.54 7.49 -5.62
C MET A 168 -10.39 8.50 -5.61
N ASN A 169 -10.51 9.58 -6.37
CA ASN A 169 -9.49 10.63 -6.43
C ASN A 169 -9.30 11.34 -5.09
N ARG A 170 -10.37 11.54 -4.29
CA ARG A 170 -10.25 12.09 -2.93
C ARG A 170 -9.49 11.16 -1.99
N LEU A 171 -9.80 9.86 -2.01
CA LEU A 171 -9.09 8.87 -1.20
C LEU A 171 -7.62 8.72 -1.62
N LEU A 172 -7.35 8.77 -2.93
CA LEU A 172 -6.00 8.77 -3.50
C LEU A 172 -5.22 10.02 -3.09
N PHE A 173 -5.84 11.20 -3.16
CA PHE A 173 -5.23 12.46 -2.75
C PHE A 173 -4.86 12.44 -1.26
N ALA A 174 -5.80 12.05 -0.40
CA ALA A 174 -5.52 11.95 1.04
C ALA A 174 -4.34 11.01 1.30
N ARG A 175 -4.32 9.81 0.71
CA ARG A 175 -3.24 8.86 0.99
C ARG A 175 -1.87 9.25 0.41
N ASN A 176 -1.84 9.83 -0.78
CA ASN A 176 -0.59 10.27 -1.41
C ASN A 176 -0.10 11.60 -0.82
N ASN A 177 -0.89 12.26 0.01
CA ASN A 177 -0.50 13.44 0.75
C ASN A 177 0.12 13.05 2.11
N PRO A 178 1.42 13.30 2.33
CA PRO A 178 2.10 12.96 3.58
C PRO A 178 1.54 13.69 4.82
N GLN A 179 0.72 14.73 4.62
CA GLN A 179 0.07 15.49 5.70
C GLN A 179 -1.32 14.95 6.09
N ALA A 180 -1.89 14.01 5.32
CA ALA A 180 -3.20 13.46 5.66
C ALA A 180 -3.12 12.57 6.90
N GLU A 181 -4.13 12.67 7.76
CA GLU A 181 -4.16 11.92 8.99
C GLU A 181 -4.70 10.50 8.74
N ARG A 182 -4.11 9.48 9.37
CA ARG A 182 -4.56 8.08 9.24
C ARG A 182 -6.04 7.85 9.57
N ARG A 183 -6.65 8.73 10.36
CA ARG A 183 -8.08 8.70 10.69
C ARG A 183 -9.00 8.99 9.50
N GLU A 184 -8.43 9.49 8.41
CA GLU A 184 -9.12 9.71 7.13
C GLU A 184 -9.10 8.48 6.23
N PHE A 185 -8.33 7.44 6.59
CA PHE A 185 -8.24 6.24 5.79
C PHE A 185 -9.47 5.36 5.99
N LEU A 186 -9.97 4.83 4.87
CA LEU A 186 -11.01 3.83 4.90
C LEU A 186 -10.44 2.52 5.45
N VAL A 187 -11.02 2.04 6.55
CA VAL A 187 -10.63 0.79 7.20
C VAL A 187 -11.67 -0.27 6.91
N ASP A 188 -11.22 -1.47 6.54
CA ASP A 188 -12.09 -2.61 6.38
C ASP A 188 -12.53 -3.15 7.76
N PRO A 189 -13.83 -3.17 8.09
CA PRO A 189 -14.31 -3.67 9.37
C PRO A 189 -13.90 -5.13 9.67
N ALA A 190 -13.71 -5.95 8.63
CA ALA A 190 -13.31 -7.35 8.77
C ALA A 190 -11.83 -7.51 9.20
N THR A 191 -11.03 -6.45 9.03
CA THR A 191 -9.60 -6.43 9.36
C THR A 191 -9.22 -5.18 10.16
N GLU A 192 -10.18 -4.53 10.82
CA GLU A 192 -9.96 -3.32 11.60
C GLU A 192 -8.95 -3.56 12.74
N THR A 193 -9.01 -4.74 13.33
CA THR A 193 -8.09 -5.19 14.38
C THR A 193 -7.54 -6.57 14.05
N TRP A 194 -6.47 -6.95 14.75
CA TRP A 194 -5.93 -8.30 14.61
C TRP A 194 -6.94 -9.38 15.02
N ASP A 195 -7.76 -9.15 16.05
CA ASP A 195 -8.81 -10.09 16.45
C ASP A 195 -9.88 -10.25 15.37
N LYS A 196 -10.30 -9.15 14.75
CA LYS A 196 -11.24 -9.19 13.62
C LYS A 196 -10.65 -9.92 12.42
N ALA A 197 -9.38 -9.68 12.10
CA ALA A 197 -8.70 -10.41 11.04
C ALA A 197 -8.67 -11.92 11.34
N LYS A 198 -8.40 -12.33 12.58
CA LYS A 198 -8.45 -13.75 12.97
C LYS A 198 -9.84 -14.35 12.81
N GLU A 199 -10.90 -13.64 13.20
CA GLU A 199 -12.28 -14.09 12.97
C GLU A 199 -12.54 -14.30 11.47
N THR A 200 -12.19 -13.31 10.65
CA THR A 200 -12.38 -13.30 9.19
C THR A 200 -11.66 -14.46 8.50
N TYR A 201 -10.42 -14.77 8.93
CA TYR A 201 -9.60 -15.82 8.35
C TYR A 201 -9.59 -17.13 9.17
N LEU A 202 -10.61 -17.35 10.00
CA LEU A 202 -10.83 -18.63 10.71
C LEU A 202 -9.69 -19.05 11.64
N GLY A 203 -9.03 -18.09 12.28
CA GLY A 203 -7.93 -18.32 13.22
C GLY A 203 -6.66 -18.78 12.51
N GLU A 204 -6.13 -19.95 12.85
CA GLU A 204 -4.86 -20.41 12.28
C GLU A 204 -4.89 -20.43 10.74
N PRO A 205 -3.81 -19.98 10.05
CA PRO A 205 -3.77 -19.89 8.59
C PRO A 205 -4.15 -21.19 7.85
N LYS A 206 -3.86 -22.35 8.44
CA LYS A 206 -4.23 -23.67 7.89
C LYS A 206 -5.74 -23.83 7.65
N ASN A 207 -6.57 -23.22 8.51
CA ASN A 207 -8.02 -23.30 8.41
C ASN A 207 -8.53 -22.52 7.19
N TRP A 208 -7.97 -21.35 6.96
CA TRP A 208 -8.26 -20.54 5.79
C TRP A 208 -7.87 -21.25 4.48
N TYR A 209 -6.66 -21.82 4.42
CA TYR A 209 -6.22 -22.59 3.25
C TYR A 209 -7.13 -23.80 2.98
N ARG A 210 -7.57 -24.51 4.03
CA ARG A 210 -8.51 -25.63 3.90
C ARG A 210 -9.83 -25.17 3.28
N LYS A 211 -10.42 -24.07 3.79
CA LYS A 211 -11.66 -23.50 3.24
C LYS A 211 -11.52 -23.17 1.75
N ILE A 212 -10.44 -22.49 1.34
CA ILE A 212 -10.23 -22.14 -0.07
C ILE A 212 -10.07 -23.38 -0.94
N ALA A 213 -9.38 -24.41 -0.44
CA ALA A 213 -9.22 -25.66 -1.18
C ALA A 213 -10.57 -26.38 -1.38
N GLU A 214 -11.42 -26.41 -0.35
CA GLU A 214 -12.77 -26.96 -0.40
C GLU A 214 -13.67 -26.19 -1.38
N GLU A 215 -13.66 -24.86 -1.32
CA GLU A 215 -14.41 -24.00 -2.25
C GLU A 215 -13.96 -24.17 -3.70
N LYS A 216 -12.65 -24.28 -3.93
CA LYS A 216 -12.09 -24.54 -5.26
C LYS A 216 -12.57 -25.89 -5.78
N LYS A 217 -12.48 -26.95 -4.97
CA LYS A 217 -12.95 -28.29 -5.31
C LYS A 217 -14.45 -28.29 -5.66
N ALA A 218 -15.28 -27.65 -4.84
CA ALA A 218 -16.71 -27.55 -5.07
C ALA A 218 -17.04 -26.81 -6.39
N ARG A 219 -16.28 -25.75 -6.73
CA ARG A 219 -16.45 -25.02 -8.00
C ARG A 219 -16.04 -25.86 -9.21
N GLU A 220 -14.98 -26.64 -9.11
CA GLU A 220 -14.54 -27.56 -10.16
C GLU A 220 -15.57 -28.66 -10.40
N GLU A 221 -16.09 -29.28 -9.34
CA GLU A 221 -17.14 -30.30 -9.40
C GLU A 221 -18.45 -29.76 -10.00
N ALA A 222 -18.86 -28.54 -9.61
CA ALA A 222 -20.03 -27.86 -10.17
C ALA A 222 -19.86 -27.47 -11.66
N GLY A 223 -18.62 -27.21 -12.09
CA GLY A 223 -18.28 -26.94 -13.49
C GLY A 223 -18.32 -28.18 -14.38
N THR A 224 -17.87 -29.33 -13.87
CA THR A 224 -17.86 -30.62 -14.60
C THR A 224 -19.26 -31.24 -14.78
N GLY A 225 -20.25 -30.87 -13.97
CA GLY A 225 -21.62 -31.39 -14.09
C GLY A 225 -22.44 -30.83 -15.26
N LYS A 226 -21.90 -29.89 -16.05
CA LYS A 226 -22.62 -29.22 -17.15
C LYS A 226 -22.34 -29.77 -18.55
N THR A 227 -21.35 -30.66 -18.72
CA THR A 227 -20.92 -31.15 -20.04
C THR A 227 -21.58 -32.47 -20.48
N ASP A 228 -22.42 -33.11 -19.66
CA ASP A 228 -22.94 -34.47 -19.93
C ASP A 228 -24.41 -34.57 -20.35
N ARG A 229 -25.09 -33.46 -20.71
CA ARG A 229 -26.53 -33.46 -21.06
C ARG A 229 -26.90 -33.24 -22.53
N THR A 230 -25.97 -33.36 -23.48
CA THR A 230 -26.28 -33.20 -24.91
C THR A 230 -25.64 -34.26 -25.81
N ALA A 231 -25.82 -35.53 -25.48
CA ALA A 231 -25.56 -36.63 -26.41
C ALA A 231 -26.64 -37.70 -26.26
N GLY A 232 -27.79 -37.52 -26.90
CA GLY A 232 -28.85 -38.53 -26.87
C GLY A 232 -30.20 -38.08 -27.42
N ALA A 233 -30.24 -37.57 -28.65
CA ALA A 233 -31.48 -37.48 -29.42
C ALA A 233 -31.18 -37.26 -30.91
N ARG A 234 -30.84 -38.33 -31.64
CA ARG A 234 -31.12 -38.45 -33.07
C ARG A 234 -31.51 -39.90 -33.35
N SER A 235 -32.82 -40.10 -33.42
CA SER A 235 -33.47 -41.25 -34.06
C SER A 235 -33.64 -40.96 -35.54
#